data_AF-A0AAW9Q9W5-F1
#
_entry.id   AF-A0AAW9Q9W5-F1
#
_cell.length_a   1.000
_cell.length_b   1.000
_cell.length_c   1.000
_cell.angle_alpha   90.00
_cell.angle_beta   90.00
_cell.angle_gamma   90.00
#
_symmetry.space_group_name_H-M   'P 1'
#
loop_
_entity.id
_entity.type
_entity.pdbx_description
1 polymer ?
#
loop_
_entity_poly.entity_id
_entity_poly.type
_entity_poly.pdbx_seq_one_letter_code
_entity_poly.pdbx_strand_id
1 'polypeptide(L)'
;MSSTTIQDDLGYKRLLYERLDVREYWVVDAHKAEVFAFAIADGGSGRITRSQVLEGLEISTVEEALQRSQSEDDGAIARWLLQTFNG
;
A
#
# COMPACT_ATOMS: atom_id res chain seq x y z
N MET A 1 -4.32 -20.08 -11.78
CA MET A 1 -3.41 -19.35 -10.88
C MET A 1 -3.02 -18.08 -11.62
N SER A 2 -3.59 -16.94 -11.24
CA SER A 2 -3.29 -15.67 -11.93
C SER A 2 -1.95 -15.17 -11.42
N SER A 3 -0.89 -15.34 -12.21
CA SER A 3 0.39 -14.66 -11.99
C SER A 3 0.20 -13.20 -12.37
N THR A 4 -0.38 -12.42 -11.48
CA THR A 4 -0.55 -10.98 -11.71
C THR A 4 0.81 -10.34 -11.52
N THR A 5 1.32 -9.72 -12.59
CA THR A 5 2.58 -8.99 -12.52
C THR A 5 2.27 -7.60 -12.00
N ILE A 6 3.23 -6.98 -11.29
CA ILE A 6 3.08 -5.59 -10.81
C ILE A 6 2.65 -4.61 -11.90
N GLN A 7 3.03 -4.88 -13.15
CA GLN A 7 2.63 -4.09 -14.31
C GLN A 7 1.14 -4.22 -14.66
N ASP A 8 0.53 -5.39 -14.44
CA ASP A 8 -0.93 -5.59 -14.60
C ASP A 8 -1.70 -4.87 -13.49
N ASP A 9 -1.17 -4.91 -12.27
CA ASP A 9 -1.75 -4.23 -11.11
C ASP A 9 -1.72 -2.71 -11.27
N LEU A 10 -0.63 -2.15 -11.80
CA LEU A 10 -0.49 -0.72 -12.12
C LEU A 10 -1.27 -0.31 -13.38
N GLY A 11 -1.62 -1.27 -14.24
CA GLY A 11 -2.32 -1.05 -15.51
C GLY A 11 -3.81 -1.40 -15.46
N TYR A 12 -4.16 -2.57 -16.00
CA TYR A 12 -5.56 -2.96 -16.27
C TYR A 12 -6.41 -3.03 -15.00
N LYS A 13 -5.87 -3.57 -13.92
CA LYS A 13 -6.62 -3.67 -12.66
C LYS A 13 -6.91 -2.31 -12.05
N ARG A 14 -5.98 -1.35 -12.12
CA ARG A 14 -6.22 0.02 -11.65
C ARG A 14 -7.45 0.64 -12.34
N LEU A 15 -7.58 0.48 -13.66
CA LEU A 15 -8.75 0.94 -14.41
C LEU A 15 -10.06 0.25 -14.00
N LEU A 16 -10.00 -1.03 -13.62
CA LEU A 16 -11.15 -1.76 -13.08
C LEU A 16 -11.57 -1.15 -11.73
N TYR A 17 -10.62 -0.94 -10.83
CA TYR A 17 -10.90 -0.41 -9.49
C TYR A 17 -11.36 1.05 -9.52
N GLU A 18 -10.89 1.86 -10.47
CA GLU A 18 -11.42 3.20 -10.73
C GLU A 18 -12.93 3.18 -11.04
N ARG A 19 -13.41 2.19 -11.80
CA ARG A 19 -14.85 2.04 -12.12
C ARG A 19 -15.68 1.52 -10.96
N LEU A 20 -15.05 0.83 -10.02
CA LEU A 20 -15.71 0.27 -8.84
C LEU A 20 -15.81 1.28 -7.69
N ASP A 21 -15.27 2.50 -7.87
CA ASP A 21 -15.31 3.61 -6.91
C ASP A 21 -14.80 3.21 -5.51
N VAL A 22 -13.77 2.35 -5.48
CA VAL A 22 -13.08 2.04 -4.23
C VAL A 22 -12.28 3.27 -3.82
N ARG A 23 -12.32 3.66 -2.54
CA ARG A 23 -11.66 4.92 -2.09
C ARG A 23 -10.16 4.94 -2.34
N GLU A 24 -9.50 3.80 -2.15
CA GLU A 24 -8.07 3.64 -2.39
C GLU A 24 -7.74 2.30 -3.04
N TYR A 25 -6.71 2.29 -3.87
CA TYR A 25 -6.14 1.10 -4.48
C TYR A 25 -4.62 1.09 -4.31
N TRP A 26 -4.11 0.02 -3.71
CA TRP A 26 -2.70 -0.10 -3.36
C TRP A 26 -2.10 -1.32 -4.06
N VAL A 27 -0.96 -1.12 -4.71
CA VAL A 27 -0.15 -2.17 -5.30
C VAL A 27 1.15 -2.29 -4.52
N VAL A 28 1.46 -3.49 -4.03
CA VAL A 28 2.59 -3.73 -3.12
C VAL A 28 3.56 -4.72 -3.76
N ASP A 29 4.81 -4.31 -3.91
CA ASP A 29 5.95 -5.21 -4.15
C ASP A 29 6.63 -5.51 -2.82
N ALA A 30 6.24 -6.61 -2.18
CA ALA A 30 6.82 -6.99 -0.88
C ALA A 30 8.31 -7.38 -0.99
N HIS A 31 8.77 -7.83 -2.17
CA HIS A 31 10.17 -8.21 -2.37
C HIS A 31 11.08 -6.98 -2.47
N LYS A 32 10.60 -5.92 -3.11
CA LYS A 32 11.32 -4.64 -3.21
C LYS A 32 10.98 -3.66 -2.09
N ALA A 33 9.98 -3.97 -1.27
CA ALA A 33 9.39 -3.07 -0.30
C ALA A 33 8.95 -1.74 -0.91
N GLU A 34 8.26 -1.80 -2.06
CA GLU A 34 7.70 -0.64 -2.76
C GLU A 34 6.17 -0.67 -2.67
N VAL A 35 5.57 0.48 -2.41
CA VAL A 35 4.11 0.62 -2.35
C VAL A 35 3.63 1.74 -3.29
N PHE A 36 2.74 1.40 -4.21
CA PHE A 36 2.03 2.35 -5.07
C PHE A 36 0.60 2.50 -4.58
N ALA A 37 0.33 3.54 -3.80
CA ALA A 37 -1.00 3.86 -3.33
C ALA A 37 -1.66 4.93 -4.19
N PHE A 38 -2.93 4.72 -4.53
CA PHE A 38 -3.73 5.65 -5.31
C PHE A 38 -5.04 5.95 -4.57
N ALA A 39 -5.38 7.23 -4.46
CA ALA A 39 -6.77 7.63 -4.20
C ALA A 39 -7.54 7.63 -5.52
N ILE A 40 -8.77 7.14 -5.50
CA ILE A 40 -9.67 7.14 -6.64
C ILE A 40 -10.78 8.15 -6.35
N ALA A 41 -10.99 9.06 -7.30
CA ALA A 41 -12.02 10.08 -7.24
C ALA A 41 -12.38 10.53 -8.67
N ASP A 42 -13.64 10.91 -8.87
CA ASP A 42 -14.13 11.55 -10.09
C ASP A 42 -13.77 10.79 -11.39
N GLY A 43 -13.79 9.46 -11.34
CA GLY A 43 -13.50 8.60 -12.49
C GLY A 43 -12.02 8.47 -12.87
N GLY A 44 -11.10 8.84 -11.97
CA GLY A 44 -9.67 8.66 -12.15
C GLY A 44 -8.94 8.31 -10.85
N SER A 45 -7.62 8.16 -10.94
CA SER A 45 -6.76 7.86 -9.79
C SER A 45 -5.53 8.78 -9.71
N GLY A 46 -5.15 9.15 -8.49
CA GLY A 46 -3.98 9.98 -8.19
C GLY A 46 -3.10 9.34 -7.12
N ARG A 47 -1.77 9.40 -7.30
CA ARG A 47 -0.83 8.81 -6.34
C ARG A 47 -0.88 9.57 -5.02
N ILE A 48 -0.90 8.84 -3.90
CA ILE A 48 -0.93 9.40 -2.55
C ILE A 48 0.27 8.92 -1.74
N THR A 49 0.70 9.74 -0.78
CA THR A 49 1.78 9.40 0.18
C THR A 49 1.24 9.09 1.57
N ARG A 50 -0.02 9.43 1.84
CA ARG A 50 -0.74 9.17 3.09
C ARG A 50 -2.10 8.59 2.76
N SER A 51 -2.55 7.60 3.54
CA SER A 51 -3.90 7.06 3.41
C SER A 51 -4.96 8.08 3.83
N GLN A 52 -6.01 8.15 3.03
CA GLN A 52 -7.27 8.86 3.28
C GLN A 52 -8.33 7.97 3.95
N VAL A 53 -8.15 6.63 3.92
CA VAL A 53 -9.01 5.63 4.56
C VAL A 53 -8.49 5.24 5.94
N LEU A 54 -7.17 5.09 6.09
CA LEU A 54 -6.50 4.79 7.35
C LEU A 54 -5.83 6.06 7.88
N GLU A 55 -6.59 6.85 8.63
CA GLU A 55 -6.11 8.13 9.16
C GLU A 55 -4.81 7.97 9.95
N GLY A 56 -3.82 8.81 9.63
CA GLY A 56 -2.51 8.79 10.26
C GLY A 56 -1.49 7.82 9.65
N LEU A 57 -1.89 6.97 8.69
CA LEU A 57 -0.98 6.04 8.03
C LEU A 57 -0.27 6.68 6.83
N GLU A 58 1.04 6.88 6.95
CA GLU A 58 1.92 7.20 5.83
C GLU A 58 2.28 5.93 5.03
N ILE A 59 2.32 6.03 3.70
CA ILE A 59 2.72 4.91 2.82
C ILE A 59 4.17 4.51 3.09
N SER A 60 5.04 5.47 3.43
CA SER A 60 6.42 5.20 3.82
C SER A 60 6.54 4.32 5.07
N THR A 61 5.57 4.38 5.99
CA THR A 61 5.53 3.49 7.16
C THR A 61 5.27 2.05 6.74
N VAL A 62 4.47 1.84 5.69
CA VAL A 62 4.22 0.49 5.16
C VAL A 62 5.44 -0.02 4.40
N GLU A 63 6.11 0.83 3.63
CA GLU A 63 7.39 0.50 2.99
C GLU A 63 8.46 0.11 4.03
N GLU A 64 8.58 0.85 5.13
CA GLU A 64 9.50 0.50 6.23
C GLU A 64 9.11 -0.83 6.90
N ALA A 65 7.82 -1.10 7.10
CA ALA A 65 7.35 -2.38 7.63
C ALA A 65 7.75 -3.55 6.71
N LEU A 66 7.61 -3.37 5.40
CA LEU A 66 8.03 -4.36 4.41
C LEU A 66 9.55 -4.55 4.42
N GLN A 67 10.34 -3.49 4.51
CA GLN A 67 11.80 -3.57 4.64
C GLN A 67 12.21 -4.35 5.90
N ARG A 68 11.62 -4.04 7.05
CA ARG A 68 11.88 -4.74 8.33
C ARG A 68 11.55 -6.22 8.23
N SER A 69 10.43 -6.59 7.58
CA SER A 69 10.01 -8.00 7.40
C SER A 69 11.02 -8.89 6.67
N GLN A 70 11.99 -8.31 5.97
CA GLN A 70 13.06 -9.07 5.33
C GLN A 70 14.07 -9.65 6.34
N SER A 71 14.11 -9.14 7.57
CA SER A 71 15.11 -9.51 8.59
C SER A 71 14.57 -9.67 10.01
N GLU A 72 13.38 -9.13 10.30
CA GLU A 72 12.74 -9.15 11.61
C GLU A 72 11.53 -10.09 11.62
N ASP A 73 11.22 -10.65 12.79
CA ASP A 73 9.98 -11.42 12.98
C ASP A 73 8.75 -10.52 13.17
N ASP A 74 7.56 -11.10 12.97
CA ASP A 74 6.28 -10.40 13.10
C ASP A 74 6.10 -9.73 14.46
N GLY A 75 6.67 -10.30 15.54
CA GLY A 75 6.58 -9.74 16.88
C GLY A 75 7.40 -8.47 17.06
N ALA A 76 8.59 -8.41 16.46
CA ALA A 76 9.42 -7.21 16.43
C ALA A 76 8.76 -6.08 15.62
N ILE A 77 8.22 -6.40 14.45
CA ILE A 77 7.53 -5.45 13.59
C ILE A 77 6.26 -4.92 14.26
N ALA A 78 5.47 -5.79 14.90
CA ALA A 78 4.28 -5.37 15.63
C ALA A 78 4.59 -4.41 16.78
N ARG A 79 5.66 -4.67 17.55
CA ARG A 79 6.12 -3.74 18.60
C ARG A 79 6.56 -2.39 18.04
N TRP A 80 7.28 -2.40 16.92
CA TRP A 80 7.69 -1.18 16.25
C TRP A 80 6.48 -0.38 15.73
N LEU A 81 5.51 -1.02 15.06
CA LEU A 81 4.27 -0.36 14.61
C LEU A 81 3.51 0.27 15.79
N LEU A 82 3.39 -0.44 16.92
CA LEU A 82 2.78 0.11 18.13
C LEU A 82 3.52 1.36 18.63
N GLN A 83 4.86 1.37 18.61
CA GLN A 83 5.63 2.55 18.98
C GLN A 83 5.44 3.71 18.00
N THR A 84 5.41 3.41 16.69
CA THR A 84 5.22 4.40 15.63
C THR A 84 3.87 5.11 15.71
N PHE A 85 2.80 4.42 16.11
CA PHE A 85 1.45 5.00 16.22
C PHE A 85 1.03 5.47 17.62
N ASN A 86 1.76 5.09 18.67
CA ASN A 86 1.51 5.55 20.04
C ASN A 86 2.41 6.73 20.45
N GLY A 87 3.20 7.27 19.52
CA GLY A 87 4.08 8.43 19.71
C GLY A 87 3.39 9.77 19.48
#